data_AF-A0A412ZAD3-F1
#
_entry.id   AF-A0A412ZAD3-F1
#
_cell.length_a   1.000
_cell.length_b   1.000
_cell.length_c   1.000
_cell.angle_alpha   90.00
_cell.angle_beta   90.00
_cell.angle_gamma   90.00
#
_symmetry.space_group_name_H-M   'P 1'
#
loop_
_entity.id
_entity.type
_entity.pdbx_description
1 polymer ?
#
loop_
_entity_poly.entity_id
_entity_poly.type
_entity_poly.pdbx_seq_one_letter_code
_entity_poly.pdbx_strand_id
1 'polypeptide(L)'
;MNGFEAIYLYAGKSDLRKGIDGLAALVKEQFNLNPFQKNVLFLFCGTRSDRFKGLVWEGDGFCLVYKRIEAGRLRWPRSQQEAVQLSQAELQRLLDGMTILERPTIKRSTAHKYSKLEMFPNQSVAFPERFWYTFLNEIQEGGVLDDGGKTGRTRTIKP
;
A
#
# COMPACT_ATOMS: atom_id res chain seq x y z
N MET A 1 13.12 16.00 4.22
CA MET A 1 13.63 15.08 3.18
C MET A 1 12.76 15.29 1.96
N ASN A 2 13.28 15.92 0.92
CA ASN A 2 12.47 16.36 -0.22
C ASN A 2 12.24 15.15 -1.15
N GLY A 3 11.04 14.59 -1.12
CA GLY A 3 10.59 13.61 -2.11
C GLY A 3 10.11 14.30 -3.39
N PHE A 4 9.63 13.51 -4.34
CA PHE A 4 8.94 14.04 -5.52
C PHE A 4 7.63 14.71 -5.10
N GLU A 5 7.28 15.83 -5.73
CA GLU A 5 5.99 16.51 -5.53
C GLU A 5 4.82 15.65 -6.02
N ALA A 6 5.05 14.89 -7.11
CA ALA A 6 4.12 13.90 -7.59
C ALA A 6 4.86 12.67 -8.13
N ILE A 7 4.24 11.51 -7.93
CA ILE A 7 4.71 10.24 -8.47
C ILE A 7 3.56 9.68 -9.29
N TYR A 8 3.78 9.47 -10.57
CA TYR A 8 2.82 8.82 -11.46
C TYR A 8 3.33 7.47 -11.85
N LEU A 9 2.48 6.46 -11.72
CA LEU A 9 2.71 5.13 -12.19
C LEU A 9 1.80 4.85 -13.38
N TYR A 10 2.37 4.40 -14.50
CA TYR A 10 1.55 3.90 -15.59
C TYR A 10 0.98 2.53 -15.26
N ALA A 11 -0.31 2.47 -14.97
CA ALA A 11 -1.02 1.20 -14.86
C ALA A 11 -1.03 0.53 -16.24
N GLY A 12 -0.85 -0.79 -16.28
CA GLY A 12 -0.74 -1.52 -17.55
C GLY A 12 0.71 -1.78 -17.98
N LYS A 13 0.94 -1.98 -19.27
CA LYS A 13 2.22 -2.44 -19.85
C LYS A 13 2.81 -1.37 -20.77
N SER A 14 3.99 -0.84 -20.44
CA SER A 14 4.73 0.04 -21.33
C SER A 14 5.78 -0.72 -22.13
N ASP A 15 6.10 -0.24 -23.33
CA ASP A 15 7.29 -0.73 -24.03
C ASP A 15 8.56 -0.14 -23.41
N LEU A 16 9.25 -0.91 -22.57
CA LEU A 16 10.49 -0.49 -21.92
C LEU A 16 11.70 -0.44 -22.87
N ARG A 17 11.56 -0.78 -24.15
CA ARG A 17 12.60 -0.53 -25.17
C ARG A 17 12.69 0.96 -25.51
N LYS A 18 11.64 1.73 -25.26
CA LYS A 18 11.63 3.19 -25.45
C LYS A 18 12.70 3.86 -24.58
N GLY A 19 13.43 4.78 -25.18
CA GLY A 19 14.35 5.71 -24.50
C GLY A 19 13.58 6.88 -23.87
N ILE A 20 14.30 7.95 -23.53
CA ILE A 20 13.74 9.15 -22.90
C ILE A 20 12.60 9.73 -23.74
N ASP A 21 12.85 10.04 -25.02
CA ASP A 21 11.85 10.72 -25.87
C ASP A 21 10.59 9.89 -26.07
N GLY A 22 10.74 8.58 -26.26
CA GLY A 22 9.60 7.68 -26.42
C GLY A 22 8.75 7.53 -25.16
N LEU A 23 9.37 7.63 -23.97
CA LEU A 23 8.64 7.62 -22.70
C LEU A 23 8.02 8.99 -22.40
N ALA A 24 8.72 10.08 -22.68
CA ALA A 24 8.19 11.44 -22.56
C ALA A 24 6.96 11.66 -23.48
N ALA A 25 7.01 11.14 -24.70
CA ALA A 25 5.87 11.14 -25.62
C ALA A 25 4.68 10.38 -25.03
N LEU A 26 4.89 9.22 -24.41
CA LEU A 26 3.82 8.49 -23.72
C LEU A 26 3.20 9.32 -22.58
N VAL A 27 4.02 10.04 -21.80
CA VAL A 27 3.52 10.92 -20.73
C VAL A 27 2.57 11.98 -21.27
N LYS A 28 2.98 12.62 -22.37
CA LYS A 28 2.22 13.69 -23.00
C LYS A 28 0.95 13.17 -23.69
N GLU A 29 1.07 12.12 -24.49
CA GLU A 29 0.01 11.63 -25.38
C GLU A 29 -1.04 10.79 -24.65
N GLN A 30 -0.63 9.97 -23.67
CA GLN A 30 -1.55 9.05 -23.01
C GLN A 30 -2.10 9.59 -21.69
N PHE A 31 -1.33 10.40 -20.96
CA PHE A 31 -1.76 10.93 -19.65
C PHE A 31 -2.14 12.40 -19.70
N ASN A 32 -1.87 13.09 -20.81
CA ASN A 32 -2.05 14.54 -20.91
C ASN A 32 -1.29 15.28 -19.79
N LEU A 33 -0.13 14.75 -19.39
CA LEU A 33 0.75 15.32 -18.38
C LEU A 33 1.98 15.95 -19.04
N ASN A 34 2.61 16.91 -18.35
CA ASN A 34 3.83 17.54 -18.83
C ASN A 34 5.08 16.76 -18.39
N PRO A 35 5.84 16.11 -19.30
CA PRO A 35 7.06 15.39 -18.92
C PRO A 35 8.20 16.30 -18.45
N PHE A 36 8.14 17.61 -18.74
CA PHE A 36 9.16 18.60 -18.34
C PHE A 36 8.86 19.25 -16.98
N GLN A 37 7.89 18.72 -16.23
CA GLN A 37 7.62 19.21 -14.87
C GLN A 37 8.72 18.72 -13.92
N LYS A 38 9.38 19.66 -13.24
CA LYS A 38 10.37 19.33 -12.21
C LYS A 38 9.72 18.62 -11.03
N ASN A 39 10.50 17.84 -10.29
CA ASN A 39 10.07 17.12 -9.08
C ASN A 39 8.93 16.11 -9.32
N VAL A 40 8.69 15.67 -10.56
CA VAL A 40 7.69 14.65 -10.88
C VAL A 40 8.38 13.38 -11.39
N LEU A 41 8.03 12.25 -10.80
CA LEU A 41 8.54 10.93 -11.18
C LEU A 41 7.48 10.16 -11.97
N PHE A 42 7.81 9.75 -13.19
CA PHE A 42 6.97 8.86 -14.01
C PHE A 42 7.53 7.44 -14.04
N LEU A 43 6.75 6.46 -13.61
CA LEU A 43 7.13 5.06 -13.48
C LEU A 43 6.45 4.20 -14.55
N PHE A 44 7.25 3.37 -15.22
CA PHE A 44 6.81 2.51 -16.31
C PHE A 44 7.24 1.06 -16.06
N CYS A 45 6.34 0.11 -16.32
CA CYS A 45 6.66 -1.32 -16.25
C CYS A 45 6.22 -2.03 -17.52
N GLY A 46 7.12 -2.82 -18.08
CA GLY A 46 6.83 -3.64 -19.26
C GLY A 46 6.09 -4.91 -18.92
N THR A 47 6.06 -5.86 -19.84
CA THR A 47 5.39 -7.15 -19.65
C THR A 47 5.97 -7.92 -18.47
N ARG A 48 7.30 -7.84 -18.27
CA ARG A 48 7.97 -8.46 -17.13
C ARG A 48 7.93 -7.51 -15.93
N SER A 49 7.41 -7.98 -14.80
CA SER A 49 7.38 -7.23 -13.54
C SER A 49 8.66 -7.35 -12.71
N ASP A 50 9.76 -7.84 -13.27
CA ASP A 50 11.07 -7.88 -12.61
C ASP A 50 11.92 -6.63 -12.92
N ARG A 51 11.33 -5.62 -13.56
CA ARG A 51 12.03 -4.40 -13.96
C ARG A 51 11.06 -3.25 -14.19
N PHE A 52 11.55 -2.04 -14.02
CA PHE A 52 10.82 -0.82 -14.33
C PHE A 52 11.77 0.29 -14.77
N LYS A 53 11.22 1.32 -15.40
CA LYS A 53 11.91 2.59 -15.67
C LYS A 53 11.25 3.72 -14.87
N GLY A 54 12.06 4.66 -14.40
CA GLY A 54 11.63 5.93 -13.84
C GLY A 54 12.16 7.08 -14.69
N LEU A 55 11.30 8.01 -15.09
CA LEU A 55 11.66 9.20 -15.88
C LEU A 55 11.42 10.45 -15.03
N VAL A 56 12.40 11.34 -14.96
CA VAL A 56 12.34 12.62 -14.24
C VAL A 56 12.98 13.71 -15.08
N TRP A 57 12.43 14.92 -15.03
CA TRP A 57 13.06 16.12 -15.57
C TRP A 57 13.63 16.97 -14.43
N GLU A 58 14.92 17.29 -14.48
CA GLU A 58 15.63 18.06 -13.43
C GLU A 58 15.68 19.57 -13.73
N GLY A 59 15.39 19.96 -14.98
CA GLY A 59 15.44 21.34 -15.47
C GLY A 59 16.43 21.61 -16.57
N ASP A 60 17.52 20.88 -16.59
CA ASP A 60 18.60 20.92 -17.58
C ASP A 60 18.64 19.65 -18.42
N GLY A 61 17.99 18.57 -17.97
CA GLY A 61 17.92 17.31 -18.68
C GLY A 61 16.95 16.32 -18.08
N PHE A 62 16.77 15.22 -18.80
CA PHE A 62 16.04 14.05 -18.32
C PHE A 62 16.98 13.07 -17.62
N CYS A 63 16.56 12.59 -16.46
CA CYS A 63 17.12 11.42 -15.81
C CYS A 63 16.24 10.20 -16.10
N LEU A 64 16.85 9.11 -16.57
CA LEU A 64 16.18 7.83 -16.78
C LEU A 64 16.81 6.76 -15.89
N VAL A 65 16.06 6.34 -14.89
CA VAL A 65 16.44 5.23 -14.01
C VAL A 65 15.92 3.93 -14.59
N TYR A 66 16.78 2.91 -14.65
CA TYR A 66 16.39 1.54 -14.96
C TYR A 66 16.75 0.63 -13.80
N LYS A 67 15.75 0.02 -13.16
CA LYS A 67 15.97 -0.92 -12.07
C LYS A 67 15.48 -2.30 -12.47
N ARG A 68 16.35 -3.29 -12.35
CA ARG A 68 16.04 -4.71 -12.48
C ARG A 68 16.11 -5.35 -11.09
N ILE A 69 15.08 -6.13 -10.77
CA ILE A 69 14.97 -6.93 -9.57
C ILE A 69 15.54 -8.32 -9.89
N GLU A 70 16.58 -8.73 -9.18
CA GLU A 70 17.23 -10.03 -9.41
C GLU A 70 16.42 -11.19 -8.79
N ALA A 71 15.78 -10.96 -7.64
CA ALA A 71 14.94 -11.93 -6.96
C ALA A 71 13.57 -11.34 -6.61
N GLY A 72 12.50 -11.95 -7.13
CA GLY A 72 11.12 -11.50 -6.91
C GLY A 72 10.53 -10.70 -8.08
N ARG A 73 9.35 -10.15 -7.87
CA ARG A 73 8.57 -9.40 -8.89
C ARG A 73 7.76 -8.30 -8.23
N LEU A 74 7.61 -7.19 -8.93
CA LEU A 74 6.74 -6.08 -8.54
C LEU A 74 5.26 -6.48 -8.72
N ARG A 75 4.42 -6.09 -7.76
CA ARG A 75 2.96 -6.16 -7.86
C ARG A 75 2.41 -4.94 -8.59
N TRP A 76 2.77 -4.83 -9.86
CA TRP A 76 2.38 -3.72 -10.71
C TRP A 76 0.87 -3.77 -11.08
N PRO A 77 0.10 -2.67 -10.96
CA PRO A 77 -1.30 -2.65 -11.35
C PRO A 77 -1.44 -2.74 -12.87
N ARG A 78 -2.26 -3.68 -13.34
CA ARG A 78 -2.47 -3.94 -14.78
C ARG A 78 -3.89 -3.68 -15.26
N SER A 79 -4.79 -3.26 -14.36
CA SER A 79 -6.23 -3.19 -14.59
C SER A 79 -6.67 -2.12 -15.59
N GLN A 80 -5.93 -1.02 -15.71
CA GLN A 80 -6.19 0.07 -16.65
C GLN A 80 -4.88 0.54 -17.28
N GLN A 81 -4.95 1.17 -18.45
CA GLN A 81 -3.82 1.83 -19.13
C GLN A 81 -3.80 3.33 -18.82
N GLU A 82 -3.86 3.68 -17.54
CA GLU A 82 -3.92 5.07 -17.08
C GLU A 82 -2.79 5.40 -16.11
N ALA A 83 -2.47 6.68 -15.94
CA ALA A 83 -1.54 7.11 -14.90
C ALA A 83 -2.26 7.14 -13.54
N VAL A 84 -1.71 6.42 -12.57
CA VAL A 84 -2.15 6.43 -11.18
C VAL A 84 -1.16 7.27 -10.38
N GLN A 85 -1.65 8.32 -9.73
CA GLN A 85 -0.83 9.08 -8.81
C GLN A 85 -0.60 8.28 -7.53
N LEU A 86 0.65 8.15 -7.11
CA LEU A 86 1.06 7.44 -5.90
C LEU A 86 1.49 8.42 -4.82
N SER A 87 1.16 8.07 -3.58
CA SER A 87 1.84 8.59 -2.40
C SER A 87 3.23 7.99 -2.25
N GLN A 88 4.08 8.64 -1.44
CA GLN A 88 5.41 8.14 -1.11
C GLN A 88 5.35 6.74 -0.44
N ALA A 89 4.35 6.50 0.40
CA ALA A 89 4.16 5.22 1.06
C ALA A 89 3.80 4.11 0.07
N GLU A 90 2.94 4.38 -0.91
CA GLU A 90 2.60 3.42 -1.97
C GLU A 90 3.80 3.12 -2.87
N LEU A 91 4.62 4.13 -3.19
CA LEU A 91 5.89 3.92 -3.89
C LEU A 91 6.81 2.98 -3.10
N GLN A 92 7.00 3.24 -1.80
CA GLN A 92 7.84 2.39 -0.96
C GLN A 92 7.34 0.94 -0.95
N ARG A 93 6.03 0.76 -0.75
CA ARG A 93 5.39 -0.56 -0.77
C ARG A 93 5.56 -1.26 -2.11
N LEU A 94 5.43 -0.55 -3.23
CA LEU A 94 5.69 -1.10 -4.56
C LEU A 94 7.13 -1.61 -4.67
N LEU A 95 8.10 -0.82 -4.20
CA LEU A 95 9.52 -1.14 -4.25
C LEU A 95 9.89 -2.32 -3.35
N ASP A 96 9.16 -2.51 -2.26
CA ASP A 96 9.25 -3.67 -1.36
C ASP A 96 8.49 -4.91 -1.91
N GLY A 97 7.88 -4.79 -3.10
CA GLY A 97 7.17 -5.88 -3.77
C GLY A 97 5.73 -6.09 -3.29
N MET A 98 5.19 -5.20 -2.46
CA MET A 98 3.82 -5.22 -1.98
C MET A 98 2.84 -4.61 -3.00
N THR A 99 1.54 -4.88 -2.81
CA THR A 99 0.49 -4.29 -3.65
C THR A 99 0.23 -2.83 -3.27
N ILE A 100 0.16 -1.95 -4.26
CA ILE A 100 -0.25 -0.55 -4.04
C ILE A 100 -1.76 -0.38 -3.93
N LEU A 101 -2.53 -1.27 -4.58
CA LEU A 101 -3.98 -1.30 -4.47
C LEU A 101 -4.36 -2.11 -3.24
N GLU A 102 -4.40 -1.47 -2.07
CA GLU A 102 -5.12 -2.04 -0.94
C GLU A 102 -6.60 -1.78 -1.14
N ARG A 103 -7.40 -2.85 -1.12
CA ARG A 103 -8.84 -2.73 -0.90
C ARG A 103 -9.03 -2.79 0.62
N PRO A 104 -9.43 -1.69 1.29
CA PRO A 104 -9.79 -1.76 2.69
C PRO A 104 -10.95 -2.75 2.82
N THR A 105 -10.71 -3.89 3.45
CA THR A 105 -11.76 -4.86 3.75
C THR A 105 -12.64 -4.38 4.89
N ILE A 106 -12.08 -3.54 5.76
CA ILE A 106 -12.77 -2.90 6.88
C ILE A 106 -13.48 -1.66 6.35
N LYS A 107 -14.79 -1.77 6.16
CA LYS A 107 -15.65 -0.60 5.93
C LYS A 107 -15.79 0.13 7.25
N ARG A 108 -15.51 1.44 7.27
CA ARG A 108 -15.80 2.28 8.43
C ARG A 108 -17.32 2.29 8.61
N SER A 109 -17.82 1.57 9.60
CA SER A 109 -19.23 1.66 9.97
C SER A 109 -19.42 2.88 10.85
N THR A 110 -20.43 3.68 10.53
CA THR A 110 -21.04 4.54 11.54
C THR A 110 -21.67 3.61 12.57
N ALA A 111 -21.39 3.82 13.86
CA ALA A 111 -21.83 2.97 14.96
C ALA A 111 -23.37 2.97 15.14
N HIS A 112 -24.11 2.43 14.17
CA HIS A 112 -25.57 2.40 14.16
C HIS A 112 -26.15 1.27 15.03
N LYS A 113 -25.29 0.38 15.57
CA LYS A 113 -25.75 -0.78 16.34
C LYS A 113 -25.85 -0.52 17.86
N TYR A 114 -25.38 0.63 18.34
CA TYR A 114 -25.40 0.99 19.77
C TYR A 114 -26.17 2.28 20.07
N SER A 115 -26.62 3.03 19.06
CA SER A 115 -27.44 4.24 19.26
C SER A 115 -28.87 3.95 19.73
N LYS A 116 -29.33 2.68 19.65
CA LYS A 116 -30.59 2.21 20.25
C LYS A 116 -30.41 1.47 21.58
N LEU A 117 -29.23 1.56 22.21
CA LEU A 117 -29.13 1.32 23.64
C LEU A 117 -29.34 2.64 24.37
N GLU A 118 -30.53 3.21 24.23
CA GLU A 118 -31.07 3.94 25.36
C GLU A 118 -31.41 2.90 26.43
N MET A 119 -30.73 3.04 27.56
CA MET A 119 -31.15 2.56 28.86
C MET A 119 -31.11 1.03 29.00
N PHE A 120 -29.98 0.49 29.44
CA PHE A 120 -30.05 -0.64 30.35
C PHE A 120 -30.73 -0.12 31.63
N PRO A 121 -31.97 -0.52 31.96
CA PRO A 121 -32.51 -0.21 33.27
C PRO A 121 -31.71 -1.03 34.29
N ASN A 122 -30.88 -0.35 35.09
CA ASN A 122 -30.28 -0.88 36.32
C ASN A 122 -29.91 -2.37 36.30
N GLN A 123 -28.98 -2.77 35.44
CA GLN A 123 -28.18 -3.97 35.69
C GLN A 123 -26.71 -3.61 35.66
N SER A 124 -26.16 -3.51 36.86
CA SER A 124 -24.73 -3.48 37.15
C SER A 124 -24.07 -4.78 36.65
N VAL A 125 -23.77 -4.84 35.36
CA VAL A 125 -22.68 -5.66 34.84
C VAL A 125 -21.43 -4.79 34.85
N ALA A 126 -20.82 -4.67 36.03
CA ALA A 126 -19.49 -4.09 36.14
C ALA A 126 -18.54 -5.00 35.36
N PHE A 127 -18.14 -4.59 34.16
CA PHE A 127 -16.90 -5.10 33.58
C PHE A 127 -15.79 -4.72 34.56
N PRO A 128 -14.99 -5.66 35.08
CA PRO A 128 -13.95 -5.33 36.04
C PRO A 128 -13.01 -4.29 35.43
N GLU A 129 -12.77 -3.14 36.07
CA GLU A 129 -11.88 -2.09 35.54
C GLU A 129 -10.51 -2.63 35.09
N ARG A 130 -10.04 -3.67 35.77
CA ARG A 130 -8.77 -4.34 35.46
C ARG A 130 -8.74 -4.92 34.06
N PHE A 131 -9.89 -5.35 33.52
CA PHE A 131 -10.00 -5.98 32.21
C PHE A 131 -9.80 -4.98 31.07
N TRP A 132 -10.28 -3.74 31.22
CA TRP A 132 -10.09 -2.68 30.23
C TRP A 132 -8.63 -2.19 30.21
N TYR A 133 -8.00 -2.07 31.37
CA TYR A 133 -6.59 -1.69 31.46
C TYR A 133 -5.65 -2.78 30.92
N THR A 134 -5.91 -4.07 31.20
CA THR A 134 -5.11 -5.15 30.62
C THR A 134 -5.26 -5.21 29.11
N PHE A 135 -6.47 -5.07 28.58
CA PHE A 135 -6.70 -5.13 27.14
C PHE A 135 -6.07 -3.94 26.40
N LEU A 136 -6.17 -2.72 26.94
CA LEU A 136 -5.53 -1.55 26.34
C LEU A 136 -4.01 -1.63 26.42
N ASN A 137 -3.45 -2.11 27.54
CA ASN A 137 -2.01 -2.35 27.65
C ASN A 137 -1.53 -3.44 26.68
N GLU A 138 -2.31 -4.50 26.45
CA GLU A 138 -1.99 -5.58 25.51
C GLU A 138 -1.97 -5.12 24.04
N ILE A 139 -2.82 -4.14 23.68
CA ILE A 139 -2.79 -3.50 22.35
C ILE A 139 -1.59 -2.55 22.22
N GLN A 140 -1.18 -1.90 23.32
CA GLN A 140 -0.16 -0.86 23.32
C GLN A 140 1.27 -1.40 23.48
N GLU A 141 1.43 -2.56 24.13
CA GLU A 141 2.73 -3.21 24.32
C GLU A 141 3.15 -4.11 23.14
N GLY A 142 2.32 -4.26 22.10
CA GLY A 142 2.71 -4.93 20.85
C GLY A 142 3.21 -6.35 21.10
N GLY A 143 2.27 -7.30 21.29
CA GLY A 143 2.56 -8.70 21.58
C GLY A 143 3.72 -9.28 20.77
N VAL A 144 4.84 -9.49 21.45
CA VAL A 144 5.92 -10.38 21.03
C VAL A 144 5.38 -11.80 21.15
N LEU A 145 5.42 -12.56 20.06
CA LEU A 145 5.15 -14.00 20.08
C LEU A 145 6.31 -14.69 20.82
N ASP A 146 6.04 -15.23 22.01
CA ASP A 146 6.96 -16.13 22.72
C ASP A 146 6.65 -17.58 22.32
N ASP A 147 7.61 -18.20 21.61
CA ASP A 147 7.62 -19.62 21.28
C ASP A 147 8.00 -20.43 22.55
N GLY A 148 7.02 -20.68 23.42
CA GLY A 148 7.24 -21.37 24.69
C GLY A 148 6.23 -22.47 24.94
N GLY A 149 6.46 -23.67 24.38
CA GLY A 149 5.58 -24.82 24.57
C GLY A 149 5.44 -25.28 26.03
N LYS A 150 4.24 -25.78 26.38
CA LYS A 150 4.04 -26.99 27.22
C LYS A 150 2.56 -27.40 27.35
N THR A 151 2.30 -28.61 26.87
CA THR A 151 1.56 -29.71 27.52
C THR A 151 0.18 -29.45 28.17
N GLY A 152 -0.86 -29.95 27.49
CA GLY A 152 -1.78 -30.96 28.05
C GLY A 152 -3.02 -30.51 28.82
N ARG A 153 -4.21 -30.72 28.22
CA ARG A 153 -5.18 -31.74 28.70
C ARG A 153 -6.37 -31.85 27.75
N THR A 154 -6.56 -33.05 27.23
CA THR A 154 -7.79 -33.55 26.61
C THR A 154 -8.95 -33.51 27.59
N ARG A 155 -10.11 -33.01 27.16
CA ARG A 155 -11.42 -33.49 27.61
C ARG A 155 -12.36 -33.63 26.42
N THR A 156 -12.43 -34.85 25.92
CA THR A 156 -13.52 -35.38 25.12
C THR A 156 -14.79 -35.36 25.95
N ILE A 157 -15.90 -34.83 25.42
CA ILE A 157 -17.21 -35.48 25.53
C ILE A 157 -17.94 -35.25 24.19
N LYS A 158 -18.08 -36.35 23.42
CA LYS A 158 -19.08 -36.57 22.37
C LYS A 158 -20.36 -37.14 23.02
N PRO A 159 -21.48 -37.30 22.30
CA PRO A 159 -21.81 -36.77 20.96
C PRO A 159 -22.88 -35.67 21.00
#